data_AF-A0A1V6TNG8-F1
#
_entry.id   AF-A0A1V6TNG8-F1
#
_cell.length_a   1.000
_cell.length_b   1.000
_cell.length_c   1.000
_cell.angle_alpha   90.00
_cell.angle_beta   90.00
_cell.angle_gamma   90.00
#
_symmetry.space_group_name_H-M   'P 1'
#
loop_
_entity.id
_entity.type
_entity.pdbx_description
1 polymer ?
#
loop_
_entity_poly.entity_id
_entity_poly.type
_entity_poly.pdbx_seq_one_letter_code
_entity_poly.pdbx_strand_id
1 'polypeptide(L)'
;MIVKSSLLLIGAALAFADQTPLASSVCLSSSTPNECCLNGAPSGEVKIDGSTFKFTCGSALQSLNPKVTPKVNNAHECALRCAKDVACEASSFKAHGKTPRGNCFFSLGDNLDQKPDGDWITFTEIFPSCLESDDRNACCSDPAKQEDEVTIDNAQWKWTCKSILSSLNPKSRPAANALECASLCASESCEAVSFRTQGDNKRGNCFFVMGSNQDQELEPKFLTLVKVKENNVDPPSPPIPEEDCKECVKEKEQCIKDKNTCKEGLEQAEDNLQKCQNSQVDQGKLTQCEADKLALTKAEEDCRRHSAEVEEKKKQCREDQHACETEKGNLNMQKQQCENDKSQLNMDLTHKNDEIDALNSQITTLNGKLDALQQSYDALDVACNGEGPNGKCRTNLFDAEPRDDQCIIAAGNEKFKIHYGKLDDPGPADLGTPRANSFKHCAEKCANYKGAKKCVRFMWKKDGTDRACYMRSTGMGVIPTESSPFSSGQLL
;
A
#
# COMPACT_ATOMS: atom_id res chain seq x y z
N MET A 1 -24.97 15.87 49.64
CA MET A 1 -23.73 16.63 49.37
C MET A 1 -23.01 15.94 48.22
N ILE A 2 -22.95 16.62 47.06
CA ILE A 2 -21.89 16.58 46.01
C ILE A 2 -21.60 15.16 45.45
N VAL A 3 -22.17 14.65 44.35
CA VAL A 3 -22.18 15.12 42.94
C VAL A 3 -20.80 15.56 42.44
N LYS A 4 -20.10 14.68 41.69
CA LYS A 4 -19.34 14.98 40.45
C LYS A 4 -18.40 13.83 40.10
N SER A 5 -18.57 13.29 38.89
CA SER A 5 -17.52 13.12 37.87
C SER A 5 -17.84 11.94 36.94
N SER A 6 -18.90 12.13 36.16
CA SER A 6 -19.04 11.55 34.83
C SER A 6 -18.60 12.63 33.85
N LEU A 7 -17.52 12.42 33.11
CA LEU A 7 -17.16 13.00 31.80
C LEU A 7 -15.64 12.86 31.63
N LEU A 8 -15.22 11.97 30.73
CA LEU A 8 -14.03 12.06 29.87
C LEU A 8 -13.81 10.67 29.29
N LEU A 9 -14.32 10.44 28.08
CA LEU A 9 -13.84 9.46 27.08
C LEU A 9 -14.68 9.66 25.81
N ILE A 10 -14.53 10.86 25.23
CA ILE A 10 -14.82 11.13 23.82
C ILE A 10 -13.49 11.63 23.27
N GLY A 11 -12.81 10.78 22.49
CA GLY A 11 -11.57 11.14 21.83
C GLY A 11 -10.75 9.92 21.47
N ALA A 12 -10.45 9.78 20.18
CA ALA A 12 -9.61 8.75 19.55
C ALA A 12 -10.28 7.39 19.28
N ALA A 13 -11.36 7.41 18.51
CA ALA A 13 -11.65 6.35 17.55
C ALA A 13 -11.66 6.98 16.15
N LEU A 14 -10.48 7.19 15.57
CA LEU A 14 -10.35 7.42 14.14
C LEU A 14 -9.99 6.08 13.51
N ALA A 15 -10.89 5.65 12.64
CA ALA A 15 -10.93 4.35 11.99
C ALA A 15 -9.77 4.19 11.01
N PHE A 16 -8.98 3.12 11.16
CA PHE A 16 -8.40 2.42 10.03
C PHE A 16 -9.39 1.33 9.62
N ALA A 17 -10.45 1.74 8.94
CA ALA A 17 -11.21 0.81 8.11
C ALA A 17 -10.45 0.74 6.79
N ASP A 18 -10.02 -0.45 6.39
CA ASP A 18 -9.69 -0.75 5.00
C ASP A 18 -10.93 -0.50 4.15
N GLN A 19 -11.09 0.75 3.72
CA GLN A 19 -12.06 1.11 2.71
C GLN A 19 -11.51 0.58 1.39
N THR A 20 -12.26 -0.31 0.74
CA THR A 20 -12.20 -0.54 -0.71
C THR A 20 -11.89 0.77 -1.43
N PRO A 21 -10.96 0.80 -2.40
CA PRO A 21 -10.47 2.04 -2.99
C PRO A 21 -11.63 2.81 -3.66
N LEU A 22 -12.18 3.77 -2.93
CA LEU A 22 -13.15 4.75 -3.40
C LEU A 22 -12.43 5.92 -4.10
N ALA A 23 -11.28 5.66 -4.73
CA ALA A 23 -10.66 6.59 -5.65
C ALA A 23 -11.42 6.55 -6.99
N SER A 24 -12.71 6.91 -6.98
CA SER A 24 -13.37 7.25 -8.24
C SER A 24 -12.68 8.48 -8.81
N SER A 25 -12.34 8.45 -10.10
CA SER A 25 -11.72 9.56 -10.84
C SER A 25 -12.49 10.89 -10.73
N VAL A 26 -13.71 10.85 -10.22
CA VAL A 26 -14.60 12.00 -9.98
C VAL A 26 -13.97 13.01 -9.03
N CYS A 27 -13.31 12.58 -7.95
CA CYS A 27 -12.73 13.54 -6.99
C CYS A 27 -11.48 14.24 -7.56
N LEU A 28 -10.68 13.56 -8.39
CA LEU A 28 -9.48 14.11 -9.01
C LEU A 28 -9.80 15.13 -10.10
N SER A 29 -11.05 15.13 -10.57
CA SER A 29 -11.58 16.10 -11.52
C SER A 29 -11.98 17.41 -10.84
N SER A 30 -11.95 17.48 -9.51
CA SER A 30 -12.26 18.70 -8.77
C SER A 30 -11.20 19.80 -8.95
N SER A 31 -11.67 21.05 -8.85
CA SER A 31 -10.84 22.24 -8.79
C SER A 31 -10.04 22.40 -7.49
N THR A 32 -10.38 21.64 -6.45
CA THR A 32 -9.69 21.61 -5.15
C THR A 32 -8.76 20.38 -5.11
N PRO A 33 -7.42 20.56 -5.02
CA PRO A 33 -6.43 19.47 -5.15
C PRO A 33 -6.67 18.32 -4.18
N ASN A 34 -7.17 18.67 -3.00
CA ASN A 34 -7.32 17.76 -1.88
C ASN A 34 -8.76 17.29 -1.67
N GLU A 35 -9.68 17.50 -2.63
CA GLU A 35 -11.05 17.00 -2.45
C GLU A 35 -11.08 15.47 -2.30
N CYS A 36 -10.20 14.76 -3.00
CA CYS A 36 -9.98 13.32 -2.80
C CYS A 36 -9.41 12.96 -1.42
N CYS A 37 -8.84 13.93 -0.73
CA CYS A 37 -8.08 13.76 0.52
C CYS A 37 -8.90 14.11 1.76
N LEU A 38 -10.12 14.64 1.59
CA LEU A 38 -10.99 15.08 2.69
C LEU A 38 -11.53 13.92 3.54
N ASN A 39 -11.52 12.68 3.01
CA ASN A 39 -12.07 11.50 3.69
C ASN A 39 -11.02 10.68 4.46
N GLY A 40 -9.83 11.22 4.72
CA GLY A 40 -8.86 10.65 5.66
C GLY A 40 -7.84 9.65 5.08
N ALA A 41 -7.91 9.31 3.79
CA ALA A 41 -6.84 8.54 3.13
C ALA A 41 -5.73 9.49 2.64
N PRO A 42 -4.50 9.42 3.19
CA PRO A 42 -3.39 10.29 2.77
C PRO A 42 -2.83 9.93 1.38
N SER A 43 -3.18 8.75 0.85
CA SER A 43 -2.78 8.28 -0.48
C SER A 43 -3.80 7.28 -1.04
N GLY A 44 -3.75 7.05 -2.35
CA GLY A 44 -4.52 6.00 -3.02
C GLY A 44 -3.97 5.69 -4.41
N GLU A 45 -4.63 4.80 -5.15
CA GLU A 45 -4.25 4.44 -6.52
C GLU A 45 -5.36 4.79 -7.51
N VAL A 46 -4.97 5.17 -8.72
CA VAL A 46 -5.90 5.50 -9.81
C VAL A 46 -5.33 5.06 -11.15
N LYS A 47 -6.18 4.52 -12.04
CA LYS A 47 -5.82 4.25 -13.43
C LYS A 47 -6.20 5.43 -14.32
N ILE A 48 -5.22 5.95 -15.08
CA ILE A 48 -5.37 7.09 -15.99
C ILE A 48 -4.66 6.74 -17.30
N ASP A 49 -5.43 6.69 -18.39
CA ASP A 49 -4.94 6.37 -19.75
C ASP A 49 -4.17 5.03 -19.85
N GLY A 50 -4.54 4.05 -19.02
CA GLY A 50 -3.89 2.73 -18.99
C GLY A 50 -2.74 2.61 -18.00
N SER A 51 -2.12 3.73 -17.58
CA SER A 51 -1.13 3.78 -16.51
C SER A 51 -1.80 3.78 -15.13
N THR A 52 -1.15 3.16 -14.15
CA THR A 52 -1.58 3.20 -12.74
C THR A 52 -0.72 4.21 -12.01
N PHE A 53 -1.34 5.15 -11.30
CA PHE A 53 -0.65 6.14 -10.48
C PHE A 53 -0.99 5.94 -9.01
N LYS A 54 0.02 5.98 -8.15
CA LYS A 54 -0.16 6.23 -6.73
C LYS A 54 -0.23 7.73 -6.51
N PHE A 55 -1.33 8.22 -5.96
CA PHE A 55 -1.44 9.62 -5.55
C PHE A 55 -1.19 9.77 -4.05
N THR A 56 -0.49 10.84 -3.66
CA THR A 56 -0.24 11.23 -2.27
C THR A 56 -0.72 12.65 -2.04
N CYS A 57 -1.61 12.81 -1.06
CA CYS A 57 -2.19 14.08 -0.66
C CYS A 57 -1.24 14.88 0.24
N GLY A 58 -1.28 16.21 0.15
CA GLY A 58 -0.48 17.09 1.00
C GLY A 58 1.03 16.91 0.78
N SER A 59 1.43 16.57 -0.45
CA SER A 59 2.83 16.31 -0.79
C SER A 59 3.19 16.92 -2.14
N ALA A 60 4.41 17.42 -2.25
CA ALA A 60 5.01 17.88 -3.50
C ALA A 60 6.32 17.14 -3.75
N LEU A 61 6.67 16.89 -5.00
CA LEU A 61 7.99 16.37 -5.33
C LEU A 61 9.07 17.42 -4.99
N GLN A 62 10.23 16.98 -4.50
CA GLN A 62 11.33 17.89 -4.14
C GLN A 62 11.97 18.50 -5.40
N SER A 63 12.16 17.69 -6.44
CA SER A 63 12.72 18.11 -7.72
C SER A 63 11.61 18.40 -8.72
N LEU A 64 11.06 19.61 -8.69
CA LEU A 64 10.10 20.08 -9.70
C LEU A 64 10.86 20.82 -10.79
N ASN A 65 10.65 20.49 -12.06
CA ASN A 65 11.18 21.29 -13.17
C ASN A 65 10.27 22.52 -13.40
N PRO A 66 10.66 23.74 -12.97
CA PRO A 66 9.76 24.89 -13.05
C PRO A 66 9.61 25.45 -14.47
N LYS A 67 10.46 25.04 -15.41
CA LYS A 67 10.54 25.63 -16.76
C LYS A 67 9.44 25.16 -17.72
N VAL A 68 8.73 24.08 -17.38
CA VAL A 68 7.66 23.50 -18.23
C VAL A 68 6.45 23.17 -17.36
N THR A 69 5.73 24.19 -16.89
CA THR A 69 4.54 24.01 -16.05
C THR A 69 3.26 24.25 -16.85
N PRO A 70 2.69 23.21 -17.50
CA PRO A 70 1.39 23.37 -18.13
C PRO A 70 0.35 23.75 -17.07
N LYS A 71 -0.45 24.78 -17.38
CA LYS A 71 -1.64 25.09 -16.60
C LYS A 71 -2.72 24.08 -16.96
N VAL A 72 -3.28 23.44 -15.94
CA VAL A 72 -4.34 22.45 -16.06
C VAL A 72 -5.49 22.79 -15.12
N ASN A 73 -6.68 22.29 -15.41
CA ASN A 73 -7.88 22.66 -14.65
C ASN A 73 -8.05 21.85 -13.35
N ASN A 74 -7.47 20.66 -13.28
CA ASN A 74 -7.57 19.78 -12.12
C ASN A 74 -6.40 18.78 -12.05
N ALA A 75 -6.34 18.03 -10.96
CA ALA A 75 -5.29 17.05 -10.69
C ALA A 75 -5.34 15.87 -11.68
N HIS A 76 -6.53 15.45 -12.11
CA HIS A 76 -6.71 14.41 -13.13
C HIS A 76 -6.06 14.79 -14.46
N GLU A 77 -6.25 16.03 -14.93
CA GLU A 77 -5.62 16.52 -16.17
C GLU A 77 -4.09 16.59 -16.03
N CYS A 78 -3.57 16.89 -14.83
CA CYS A 78 -2.13 16.84 -14.57
C CYS A 78 -1.56 15.43 -14.76
N ALA A 79 -2.16 14.44 -14.08
CA ALA A 79 -1.73 13.05 -14.17
C ALA A 79 -1.95 12.47 -15.58
N LEU A 80 -3.04 12.85 -16.27
CA LEU A 80 -3.28 12.45 -17.67
C LEU A 80 -2.21 12.96 -18.64
N ARG A 81 -1.67 14.16 -18.40
CA ARG A 81 -0.55 14.67 -19.22
C ARG A 81 0.73 13.93 -18.92
N CYS A 82 0.97 13.56 -17.67
CA CYS A 82 2.10 12.71 -17.29
C CYS A 82 2.01 11.35 -17.98
N ALA A 83 0.85 10.68 -17.92
CA ALA A 83 0.61 9.39 -18.59
C ALA A 83 0.86 9.40 -20.11
N LYS A 84 0.71 10.56 -20.75
CA LYS A 84 0.93 10.73 -22.20
C LYS A 84 2.37 11.09 -22.57
N ASP A 85 3.17 11.51 -21.60
CA ASP A 85 4.57 11.84 -21.79
C ASP A 85 5.41 10.66 -21.33
N VAL A 86 6.00 9.94 -22.27
CA VAL A 86 6.83 8.74 -22.01
C VAL A 86 8.03 9.02 -21.10
N ALA A 87 8.40 10.27 -20.89
CA ALA A 87 9.48 10.64 -19.98
C ALA A 87 8.99 10.94 -18.55
N CYS A 88 7.68 11.14 -18.34
CA CYS A 88 7.13 11.55 -17.06
C CYS A 88 6.90 10.34 -16.14
N GLU A 89 7.70 10.23 -15.08
CA GLU A 89 7.55 9.17 -14.07
C GLU A 89 6.67 9.63 -12.88
N ALA A 90 6.60 10.95 -12.66
CA ALA A 90 5.76 11.51 -11.62
C ALA A 90 5.33 12.95 -11.94
N SER A 91 4.20 13.35 -11.37
CA SER A 91 3.68 14.72 -11.48
C SER A 91 3.16 15.26 -10.16
N SER A 92 3.25 16.57 -9.95
CA SER A 92 2.63 17.24 -8.81
C SER A 92 1.71 18.36 -9.29
N PHE A 93 0.52 18.45 -8.69
CA PHE A 93 -0.47 19.47 -8.98
C PHE A 93 -0.70 20.37 -7.77
N LYS A 94 -0.60 21.69 -7.99
CA LYS A 94 -0.96 22.72 -7.01
C LYS A 94 -2.11 23.56 -7.54
N ALA A 95 -3.24 23.62 -6.82
CA ALA A 95 -4.25 24.65 -7.14
C ALA A 95 -3.80 26.01 -6.62
N HIS A 96 -3.97 27.05 -7.44
CA HIS A 96 -3.72 28.42 -7.03
C HIS A 96 -5.02 29.17 -6.77
N GLY A 97 -5.24 29.54 -5.51
CA GLY A 97 -6.25 30.53 -5.11
C GLY A 97 -7.69 30.14 -5.43
N LYS A 98 -8.59 31.14 -5.47
CA LYS A 98 -10.04 30.94 -5.68
C LYS A 98 -10.43 30.53 -7.11
N THR A 99 -9.47 30.39 -8.01
CA THR A 99 -9.72 30.06 -9.43
C THR A 99 -9.41 28.59 -9.70
N PRO A 100 -10.19 27.90 -10.55
CA PRO A 100 -10.08 26.46 -10.81
C PRO A 100 -8.91 26.11 -11.75
N ARG A 101 -7.76 26.78 -11.63
CA ARG A 101 -6.58 26.51 -12.45
C ARG A 101 -5.38 26.29 -11.55
N GLY A 102 -4.69 25.19 -11.77
CA GLY A 102 -3.46 24.86 -11.06
C GLY A 102 -2.27 24.71 -12.00
N ASN A 103 -1.09 24.68 -11.39
CA ASN A 103 0.15 24.37 -12.09
C ASN A 103 0.40 22.87 -11.95
N CYS A 104 0.65 22.21 -13.08
CA CYS A 104 1.12 20.83 -13.13
C CYS A 104 2.64 20.84 -13.36
N PHE A 105 3.36 20.04 -12.58
CA PHE A 105 4.80 19.91 -12.64
C PHE A 105 5.14 18.46 -12.89
N PHE A 106 6.12 18.20 -13.76
CA PHE A 106 6.61 16.86 -14.04
C PHE A 106 7.99 16.67 -13.42
N SER A 107 8.26 15.45 -12.93
CA SER A 107 9.60 14.99 -12.58
C SER A 107 10.04 13.93 -13.59
N LEU A 108 11.32 13.99 -13.94
CA LEU A 108 12.01 13.04 -14.82
C LEU A 108 13.11 12.37 -13.98
N GLY A 109 13.04 11.05 -13.79
CA GLY A 109 14.11 10.26 -13.18
C GLY A 109 14.14 10.16 -11.65
N ASP A 110 15.26 9.63 -11.15
CA ASP A 110 15.58 9.03 -9.84
C ASP A 110 15.23 9.82 -8.56
N ASN A 111 14.68 11.03 -8.66
CA ASN A 111 14.42 11.90 -7.50
C ASN A 111 12.92 12.09 -7.27
N LEU A 112 12.27 10.99 -6.91
CA LEU A 112 10.84 10.90 -6.57
C LEU A 112 10.55 11.29 -5.11
N ASP A 113 11.54 11.83 -4.39
CA ASP A 113 11.40 12.27 -3.01
C ASP A 113 10.27 13.28 -2.87
N GLN A 114 9.37 13.00 -1.94
CA GLN A 114 8.24 13.86 -1.61
C GLN A 114 8.58 14.71 -0.38
N LYS A 115 8.10 15.94 -0.35
CA LYS A 115 8.08 16.79 0.84
C LYS A 115 6.63 17.11 1.25
N PRO A 116 6.32 17.21 2.55
CA PRO A 116 5.00 17.63 3.00
C PRO A 116 4.69 19.05 2.52
N ASP A 117 3.58 19.23 1.81
CA ASP A 117 3.03 20.54 1.42
C ASP A 117 1.51 20.43 1.24
N GLY A 118 0.75 21.02 2.18
CA GLY A 118 -0.69 20.85 2.31
C GLY A 118 -1.52 21.32 1.12
N ASP A 119 -0.96 22.07 0.18
CA ASP A 119 -1.68 22.60 -1.00
C ASP A 119 -1.50 21.72 -2.26
N TRP A 120 -0.85 20.57 -2.14
CA TRP A 120 -0.44 19.75 -3.28
C TRP A 120 -0.98 18.33 -3.24
N ILE A 121 -1.11 17.77 -4.43
CA ILE A 121 -1.28 16.34 -4.67
C ILE A 121 -0.19 15.89 -5.64
N THR A 122 0.49 14.80 -5.32
CA THR A 122 1.52 14.19 -6.15
C THR A 122 1.02 12.87 -6.70
N PHE A 123 1.39 12.54 -7.93
CA PHE A 123 1.14 11.28 -8.61
C PHE A 123 2.48 10.68 -9.00
N THR A 124 2.76 9.47 -8.54
CA THR A 124 3.91 8.68 -8.97
C THR A 124 3.38 7.53 -9.81
N GLU A 125 3.86 7.39 -11.04
CA GLU A 125 3.49 6.25 -11.87
C GLU A 125 4.00 4.97 -11.20
N ILE A 126 3.07 4.04 -10.96
CA ILE A 126 3.41 2.69 -10.56
C ILE A 126 3.67 1.96 -11.88
N PHE A 127 4.94 1.83 -12.23
CA PHE A 127 5.31 0.89 -13.29
C PHE A 127 5.00 -0.51 -12.77
N PRO A 128 4.05 -1.24 -13.40
CA PRO A 128 3.83 -2.62 -13.04
C PRO A 128 5.17 -3.34 -13.19
N SER A 129 5.58 -4.07 -12.15
CA SER A 129 6.82 -4.83 -12.20
C SER A 129 6.81 -5.66 -13.49
N CYS A 130 7.96 -5.82 -14.14
CA CYS A 130 8.04 -6.72 -15.30
C CYS A 130 7.57 -8.15 -14.92
N LEU A 131 7.54 -8.49 -13.63
CA LEU A 131 7.02 -9.74 -13.07
C LEU A 131 5.48 -9.84 -13.08
N GLU A 132 4.76 -8.72 -13.13
CA GLU A 132 3.30 -8.64 -13.23
C GLU A 132 2.80 -8.77 -14.67
N SER A 133 3.68 -8.60 -15.64
CA SER A 133 3.32 -8.62 -17.07
C SER A 133 2.70 -9.96 -17.49
N ASP A 134 1.66 -9.89 -18.32
CA ASP A 134 1.10 -11.05 -19.02
C ASP A 134 2.11 -11.64 -20.04
N ASP A 135 3.08 -10.83 -20.50
CA ASP A 135 4.24 -11.35 -21.20
C ASP A 135 5.20 -11.99 -20.20
N ARG A 136 5.19 -13.32 -20.16
CA ARG A 136 6.04 -14.14 -19.30
C ARG A 136 7.53 -13.87 -19.45
N ASN A 137 7.96 -13.28 -20.56
CA ASN A 137 9.35 -12.94 -20.81
C ASN A 137 9.65 -11.44 -20.64
N ALA A 138 8.72 -10.64 -20.11
CA ALA A 138 8.89 -9.19 -19.99
C ALA A 138 10.17 -8.79 -19.25
N CYS A 139 10.45 -9.39 -18.08
CA CYS A 139 11.70 -9.11 -17.35
C CYS A 139 12.98 -9.52 -18.09
N CYS A 140 12.89 -10.53 -18.96
CA CYS A 140 14.05 -11.08 -19.67
C CYS A 140 14.13 -10.63 -21.13
N SER A 141 13.27 -9.69 -21.53
CA SER A 141 13.23 -9.14 -22.88
C SER A 141 14.35 -8.13 -23.12
N ASP A 142 14.76 -7.40 -22.07
CA ASP A 142 15.88 -6.46 -22.13
C ASP A 142 17.22 -7.17 -21.86
N PRO A 143 18.13 -7.24 -22.86
CA PRO A 143 19.45 -7.84 -22.65
C PRO A 143 20.33 -7.07 -21.66
N ALA A 144 20.07 -5.78 -21.41
CA ALA A 144 20.81 -4.98 -20.44
C ALA A 144 20.41 -5.26 -18.99
N LYS A 145 19.20 -5.81 -18.76
CA LYS A 145 18.65 -6.08 -17.44
C LYS A 145 18.30 -7.57 -17.30
N GLN A 146 19.24 -8.36 -16.80
CA GLN A 146 19.08 -9.81 -16.63
C GLN A 146 18.87 -10.23 -15.17
N GLU A 147 18.97 -9.30 -14.23
CA GLU A 147 18.63 -9.48 -12.82
C GLU A 147 18.21 -8.14 -12.21
N ASP A 148 17.38 -8.19 -11.17
CA ASP A 148 17.01 -7.04 -10.34
C ASP A 148 16.41 -7.52 -9.01
N GLU A 149 16.16 -6.59 -8.10
CA GLU A 149 15.49 -6.84 -6.82
C GLU A 149 14.10 -6.19 -6.77
N VAL A 150 13.18 -6.85 -6.08
CA VAL A 150 11.79 -6.42 -5.94
C VAL A 150 11.25 -6.82 -4.58
N THR A 151 10.36 -6.02 -4.02
CA THR A 151 9.65 -6.37 -2.78
C THR A 151 8.30 -6.97 -3.11
N ILE A 152 8.05 -8.21 -2.66
CA ILE A 152 6.80 -8.96 -2.88
C ILE A 152 6.38 -9.54 -1.53
N ASP A 153 5.15 -9.22 -1.09
CA ASP A 153 4.57 -9.66 0.19
C ASP A 153 5.50 -9.41 1.40
N ASN A 154 6.04 -8.19 1.51
CA ASN A 154 7.00 -7.75 2.54
C ASN A 154 8.34 -8.52 2.59
N ALA A 155 8.66 -9.31 1.58
CA ALA A 155 9.96 -9.94 1.41
C ALA A 155 10.69 -9.33 0.21
N GLN A 156 12.01 -9.14 0.32
CA GLN A 156 12.85 -8.74 -0.80
C GLN A 156 13.24 -9.98 -1.60
N TRP A 157 13.07 -9.93 -2.91
CA TRP A 157 13.34 -11.00 -3.86
C TRP A 157 14.32 -10.51 -4.90
N LYS A 158 15.32 -11.32 -5.20
CA LYS A 158 16.18 -11.14 -6.36
C LYS A 158 15.68 -12.04 -7.48
N TRP A 159 15.38 -11.49 -8.65
CA TRP A 159 15.08 -12.28 -9.83
C TRP A 159 16.28 -12.34 -10.78
N THR A 160 16.41 -13.46 -11.49
CA THR A 160 17.51 -13.71 -12.43
C THR A 160 16.97 -14.42 -13.67
N CYS A 161 17.23 -13.84 -14.83
CA CYS A 161 16.85 -14.39 -16.13
C CYS A 161 17.76 -15.53 -16.57
N LYS A 162 17.23 -16.40 -17.45
CA LYS A 162 17.95 -17.54 -18.02
C LYS A 162 18.52 -18.46 -16.95
N SER A 163 17.79 -18.60 -15.85
CA SER A 163 18.22 -19.32 -14.66
C SER A 163 17.12 -20.28 -14.23
N ILE A 164 17.50 -21.44 -13.71
CA ILE A 164 16.63 -22.42 -13.07
C ILE A 164 17.27 -22.90 -11.77
N LEU A 165 16.48 -23.22 -10.75
CA LEU A 165 17.01 -23.74 -9.50
C LEU A 165 17.37 -25.22 -9.63
N SER A 166 18.48 -25.64 -9.00
CA SER A 166 19.03 -27.00 -9.16
C SER A 166 18.17 -28.09 -8.48
N SER A 167 17.38 -27.72 -7.47
CA SER A 167 16.60 -28.64 -6.63
C SER A 167 15.09 -28.41 -6.74
N LEU A 168 14.54 -28.57 -7.94
CA LEU A 168 13.11 -28.35 -8.20
C LEU A 168 12.23 -29.47 -7.63
N ASN A 169 11.09 -29.07 -7.06
CA ASN A 169 9.98 -29.98 -6.84
C ASN A 169 9.40 -30.43 -8.20
N PRO A 170 9.24 -31.74 -8.44
CA PRO A 170 8.65 -32.23 -9.69
C PRO A 170 7.20 -31.77 -9.92
N LYS A 171 6.50 -31.31 -8.87
CA LYS A 171 5.16 -30.74 -8.98
C LYS A 171 5.26 -29.25 -9.32
N SER A 172 5.04 -28.93 -10.60
CA SER A 172 4.84 -27.54 -11.04
C SER A 172 3.41 -27.05 -10.76
N ARG A 173 3.24 -25.76 -10.48
CA ARG A 173 1.91 -25.12 -10.43
C ARG A 173 1.76 -24.10 -11.55
N PRO A 174 0.57 -23.97 -12.16
CA PRO A 174 0.32 -22.95 -13.15
C PRO A 174 0.26 -21.57 -12.47
N ALA A 175 0.80 -20.55 -13.13
CA ALA A 175 0.65 -19.14 -12.78
C ALA A 175 0.56 -18.30 -14.06
N ALA A 176 -0.11 -17.16 -13.98
CA ALA A 176 -0.23 -16.19 -15.06
C ALA A 176 1.13 -15.51 -15.33
N ASN A 177 1.82 -15.09 -14.27
CA ASN A 177 3.06 -14.33 -14.36
C ASN A 177 4.05 -14.70 -13.23
N ALA A 178 5.23 -14.07 -13.24
CA ALA A 178 6.30 -14.39 -12.29
C ALA A 178 6.01 -13.85 -10.88
N LEU A 179 5.27 -12.75 -10.76
CA LEU A 179 4.82 -12.21 -9.48
C LEU A 179 3.92 -13.22 -8.76
N GLU A 180 2.93 -13.77 -9.46
CA GLU A 180 2.01 -14.78 -8.89
C GLU A 180 2.79 -16.01 -8.40
N CYS A 181 3.83 -16.46 -9.13
CA CYS A 181 4.70 -17.53 -8.64
C CYS A 181 5.43 -17.18 -7.34
N ALA A 182 5.93 -15.95 -7.22
CA ALA A 182 6.62 -15.47 -6.03
C ALA A 182 5.67 -15.36 -4.84
N SER A 183 4.46 -14.82 -5.02
CA SER A 183 3.42 -14.77 -3.99
C SER A 183 2.95 -16.17 -3.56
N LEU A 184 2.79 -17.10 -4.49
CA LEU A 184 2.52 -18.51 -4.16
C LEU A 184 3.66 -19.09 -3.30
N CYS A 185 4.92 -18.87 -3.69
CA CYS A 185 6.08 -19.31 -2.91
C CYS A 185 6.13 -18.63 -1.53
N ALA A 186 5.78 -17.34 -1.43
CA ALA A 186 5.70 -16.61 -0.17
C ALA A 186 4.67 -17.24 0.79
N SER A 187 3.46 -17.52 0.30
CA SER A 187 2.38 -18.13 1.08
C SER A 187 2.70 -19.55 1.58
N GLU A 188 3.57 -20.27 0.87
CA GLU A 188 3.99 -21.63 1.21
C GLU A 188 5.32 -21.69 1.96
N SER A 189 5.81 -20.54 2.47
CA SER A 189 7.09 -20.45 3.17
C SER A 189 8.29 -20.96 2.35
N CYS A 190 8.20 -20.85 1.04
CA CYS A 190 9.27 -21.22 0.11
C CYS A 190 10.29 -20.06 0.02
N GLU A 191 11.58 -20.41 -0.16
CA GLU A 191 12.69 -19.45 -0.24
C GLU A 191 13.06 -19.08 -1.68
N ALA A 192 12.75 -19.94 -2.65
CA ALA A 192 13.11 -19.73 -4.04
C ALA A 192 12.17 -20.48 -5.01
N VAL A 193 11.88 -19.86 -6.16
CA VAL A 193 11.00 -20.39 -7.20
C VAL A 193 11.58 -20.15 -8.59
N SER A 194 11.40 -21.10 -9.51
CA SER A 194 11.70 -20.93 -10.94
C SER A 194 10.40 -20.80 -11.73
N PHE A 195 10.28 -19.75 -12.52
CA PHE A 195 9.17 -19.51 -13.42
C PHE A 195 9.59 -19.77 -14.87
N ARG A 196 8.83 -20.60 -15.59
CA ARG A 196 9.09 -20.86 -17.01
C ARG A 196 8.56 -19.72 -17.87
N THR A 197 9.47 -18.99 -18.51
CA THR A 197 9.17 -17.83 -19.38
C THR A 197 8.83 -18.23 -20.83
N GLN A 198 9.28 -19.40 -21.29
CA GLN A 198 9.08 -19.87 -22.67
C GLN A 198 8.46 -21.28 -22.76
N GLY A 199 7.60 -21.51 -23.76
CA GLY A 199 7.01 -22.82 -24.09
C GLY A 199 5.53 -22.78 -24.48
N ASP A 200 5.01 -23.93 -24.93
CA ASP A 200 3.68 -24.07 -25.56
C ASP A 200 2.48 -23.92 -24.60
N ASN A 201 2.70 -24.03 -23.29
CA ASN A 201 1.64 -23.80 -22.32
C ASN A 201 1.29 -22.31 -22.30
N LYS A 202 0.00 -21.97 -22.49
CA LYS A 202 -0.48 -20.58 -22.43
C LYS A 202 -0.34 -19.93 -21.05
N ARG A 203 -0.26 -20.74 -19.98
CA ARG A 203 0.07 -20.30 -18.62
C ARG A 203 1.50 -20.69 -18.30
N GLY A 204 2.23 -19.82 -17.60
CA GLY A 204 3.54 -20.17 -17.06
C GLY A 204 3.42 -21.25 -15.98
N ASN A 205 4.55 -21.84 -15.63
CA ASN A 205 4.62 -22.85 -14.57
C ASN A 205 5.66 -22.41 -13.54
N CYS A 206 5.29 -22.42 -12.27
CA CYS A 206 6.17 -22.24 -11.12
C CYS A 206 6.71 -23.60 -10.68
N PHE A 207 8.01 -23.66 -10.44
CA PHE A 207 8.72 -24.79 -9.89
C PHE A 207 9.37 -24.35 -8.58
N PHE A 208 8.83 -24.83 -7.46
CA PHE A 208 9.26 -24.44 -6.11
C PHE A 208 10.43 -25.32 -5.67
N VAL A 209 11.34 -24.76 -4.87
CA VAL A 209 12.42 -25.53 -4.25
C VAL A 209 11.96 -26.12 -2.92
N MET A 210 12.32 -27.38 -2.66
CA MET A 210 12.21 -27.97 -1.33
C MET A 210 13.53 -27.78 -0.57
N GLY A 211 13.54 -26.88 0.41
CA GLY A 211 14.69 -26.62 1.28
C GLY A 211 15.44 -25.34 0.95
N SER A 212 16.60 -25.17 1.59
CA SER A 212 17.43 -23.95 1.52
C SER A 212 18.42 -23.93 0.36
N ASN A 213 18.32 -24.86 -0.61
CA ASN A 213 19.24 -24.90 -1.74
C ASN A 213 18.82 -23.85 -2.79
N GLN A 214 19.59 -22.77 -2.89
CA GLN A 214 19.34 -21.66 -3.80
C GLN A 214 20.26 -21.70 -5.03
N ASP A 215 20.95 -22.83 -5.27
CA ASP A 215 21.87 -22.99 -6.40
C ASP A 215 21.13 -22.86 -7.73
N GLN A 216 21.64 -21.99 -8.58
CA GLN A 216 21.09 -21.65 -9.89
C GLN A 216 21.92 -22.28 -11.02
N GLU A 217 21.25 -22.86 -12.00
CA GLU A 217 21.82 -23.35 -13.25
C GLU A 217 21.34 -22.49 -14.43
N LEU A 218 22.17 -22.36 -15.45
CA LEU A 218 21.82 -21.60 -16.65
C LEU A 218 20.79 -22.37 -17.49
N GLU A 219 19.58 -21.82 -17.61
CA GLU A 219 18.51 -22.39 -18.42
C GLU A 219 17.70 -21.26 -19.11
N PRO A 220 17.84 -21.08 -20.43
CA PRO A 220 17.28 -19.92 -21.16
C PRO A 220 15.77 -19.73 -21.06
N LYS A 221 15.02 -20.78 -20.73
CA LYS A 221 13.55 -20.77 -20.72
C LYS A 221 12.94 -20.40 -19.37
N PHE A 222 13.76 -20.02 -18.40
CA PHE A 222 13.34 -19.79 -17.04
C PHE A 222 13.87 -18.47 -16.48
N LEU A 223 13.15 -17.98 -15.48
CA LEU A 223 13.53 -16.91 -14.58
C LEU A 223 13.43 -17.45 -13.16
N THR A 224 14.44 -17.26 -12.32
CA THR A 224 14.38 -17.59 -10.90
C THR A 224 14.03 -16.36 -10.08
N LEU A 225 13.30 -16.55 -8.98
CA LEU A 225 13.19 -15.59 -7.90
C LEU A 225 13.68 -16.24 -6.61
N VAL A 226 14.59 -15.58 -5.90
CA VAL A 226 15.16 -16.04 -4.64
C VAL A 226 14.93 -14.96 -3.59
N LYS A 227 14.37 -15.33 -2.43
CA LYS A 227 14.28 -14.41 -1.30
C LYS A 227 15.68 -13.99 -0.90
N VAL A 228 15.92 -12.69 -0.92
CA VAL A 228 17.11 -12.11 -0.31
C VAL A 228 16.93 -12.33 1.17
N LYS A 229 17.68 -13.28 1.74
CA LYS A 229 17.81 -13.35 3.19
C LYS A 229 18.36 -11.98 3.57
N GLU A 230 17.62 -11.22 4.38
CA GLU A 230 18.26 -10.16 5.16
C GLU A 230 19.46 -10.87 5.75
N ASN A 231 20.65 -10.50 5.27
CA ASN A 231 21.85 -11.02 5.88
C ASN A 231 21.62 -10.69 7.35
N ASN A 232 21.46 -11.74 8.18
CA ASN A 232 21.96 -11.66 9.53
C ASN A 232 23.37 -11.17 9.27
N VAL A 233 23.56 -9.86 9.44
CA VAL A 233 24.87 -9.28 9.50
C VAL A 233 25.46 -10.08 10.64
N ASP A 234 26.25 -11.10 10.27
CA ASP A 234 27.08 -11.81 11.21
C ASP A 234 27.66 -10.71 12.09
N PRO A 235 27.52 -10.82 13.42
CA PRO A 235 27.88 -9.74 14.33
C PRO A 235 29.22 -9.22 13.84
N PRO A 236 29.31 -7.92 13.47
CA PRO A 236 30.51 -7.39 12.86
C PRO A 236 31.65 -7.87 13.74
N SER A 237 32.60 -8.57 13.11
CA SER A 237 33.81 -9.01 13.80
C SER A 237 34.25 -7.84 14.67
N PRO A 238 34.57 -8.10 15.96
CA PRO A 238 34.76 -7.05 16.96
C PRO A 238 35.57 -5.92 16.33
N PRO A 239 35.13 -4.66 16.49
CA PRO A 239 35.61 -3.55 15.69
C PRO A 239 37.13 -3.62 15.66
N ILE A 240 37.67 -3.81 14.46
CA ILE A 240 39.10 -3.74 14.22
C ILE A 240 39.52 -2.40 14.84
N PRO A 241 40.47 -2.38 15.79
CA PRO A 241 40.83 -1.15 16.48
C PRO A 241 41.13 -0.08 15.45
N GLU A 242 40.46 1.07 15.61
CA GLU A 242 40.53 2.25 14.75
C GLU A 242 41.98 2.55 14.38
N GLU A 243 42.22 2.97 13.13
CA GLU A 243 43.56 3.26 12.61
C GLU A 243 44.36 4.21 13.50
N ASP A 244 43.68 5.11 14.21
CA ASP A 244 44.25 6.09 15.14
C ASP A 244 45.00 5.41 16.32
N CYS A 245 44.54 4.23 16.75
CA CYS A 245 45.23 3.46 17.80
C CYS A 245 46.50 2.78 17.26
N LYS A 246 46.52 2.38 15.98
CA LYS A 246 47.72 1.82 15.33
C LYS A 246 48.78 2.89 15.11
N GLU A 247 48.37 4.13 14.84
CA GLU A 247 49.29 5.26 14.69
C GLU A 247 49.96 5.60 16.03
N CYS A 248 49.22 5.64 17.15
CA CYS A 248 49.83 5.86 18.46
C CYS A 248 50.83 4.73 18.85
N VAL A 249 50.57 3.48 18.48
CA VAL A 249 51.52 2.37 18.70
C VAL A 249 52.80 2.56 17.88
N LYS A 250 52.70 2.96 16.61
CA LYS A 250 53.86 3.25 15.75
C LYS A 250 54.66 4.45 16.24
N GLU A 251 54.00 5.53 16.66
CA GLU A 251 54.67 6.70 17.24
C GLU A 251 55.44 6.34 18.53
N LYS A 252 54.86 5.49 19.38
CA LYS A 252 55.52 4.99 20.60
C LYS A 252 56.78 4.17 20.27
N GLU A 253 56.74 3.29 19.27
CA GLU A 253 57.90 2.51 18.84
C GLU A 253 59.00 3.39 18.24
N GLN A 254 58.62 4.38 17.42
CA GLN A 254 59.56 5.35 16.86
C GLN A 254 60.23 6.19 17.94
N CYS A 255 59.46 6.62 18.93
CA CYS A 255 59.96 7.36 20.09
C CYS A 255 60.99 6.55 20.92
N ILE A 256 60.77 5.25 21.11
CA ILE A 256 61.74 4.38 21.79
C ILE A 256 63.05 4.30 20.99
N LYS A 257 62.98 4.25 19.66
CA LYS A 257 64.17 4.29 18.79
C LYS A 257 64.91 5.62 18.94
N ASP A 258 64.21 6.75 18.84
CA ASP A 258 64.83 8.08 18.89
C ASP A 258 65.52 8.34 20.25
N LYS A 259 64.93 7.85 21.35
CA LYS A 259 65.54 7.88 22.69
C LYS A 259 66.86 7.09 22.74
N ASN A 260 66.91 5.91 22.14
CA ASN A 260 68.13 5.09 22.10
C ASN A 260 69.21 5.74 21.24
N THR A 261 68.84 6.30 20.08
CA THR A 261 69.75 7.05 19.20
C THR A 261 70.33 8.28 19.91
N CYS A 262 69.51 9.01 20.68
CA CYS A 262 69.99 10.15 21.48
C CYS A 262 71.03 9.71 22.53
N LYS A 263 70.79 8.57 23.20
CA LYS A 263 71.70 8.02 24.21
C LYS A 263 73.05 7.63 23.59
N GLU A 264 73.04 6.97 22.45
CA GLU A 264 74.27 6.58 21.73
C GLU A 264 75.08 7.81 21.27
N GLY A 265 74.42 8.85 20.77
CA GLY A 265 75.09 10.10 20.38
C GLY A 265 75.73 10.83 21.56
N LEU A 266 75.11 10.76 22.74
CA LEU A 266 75.62 11.37 23.97
C LEU A 266 76.84 10.61 24.51
N GLU A 267 76.78 9.27 24.52
CA GLU A 267 77.92 8.40 24.88
C GLU A 267 79.10 8.60 23.92
N GLN A 268 78.85 8.76 22.62
CA GLN A 268 79.89 9.02 21.61
C GLN A 268 80.53 10.41 21.78
N ALA A 269 79.74 11.43 22.13
CA ALA A 269 80.24 12.77 22.38
C ALA A 269 81.04 12.85 23.70
N GLU A 270 80.64 12.13 24.75
CA GLU A 270 81.44 11.96 25.97
C GLU A 270 82.78 11.27 25.70
N ASP A 271 82.80 10.18 24.91
CA ASP A 271 84.04 9.48 24.56
C ASP A 271 85.01 10.37 23.75
N ASN A 272 84.48 11.20 22.84
CA ASN A 272 85.27 12.20 22.11
C ASN A 272 85.85 13.27 23.05
N LEU A 273 85.04 13.78 23.99
CA LEU A 273 85.48 14.75 24.99
C LEU A 273 86.59 14.16 25.89
N GLN A 274 86.44 12.90 26.33
CA GLN A 274 87.41 12.16 27.14
C GLN A 274 88.74 11.98 26.39
N LYS A 275 88.70 11.59 25.12
CA LYS A 275 89.89 11.46 24.25
C LYS A 275 90.60 12.80 24.04
N CYS A 276 89.84 13.88 23.92
CA CYS A 276 90.37 15.22 23.73
C CYS A 276 91.03 15.77 25.02
N GLN A 277 90.46 15.52 26.19
CA GLN A 277 91.04 15.86 27.49
C GLN A 277 92.38 15.14 27.77
N ASN A 278 92.53 13.90 27.30
CA ASN A 278 93.77 13.13 27.45
C ASN A 278 94.91 13.58 26.50
N SER A 279 94.63 14.46 25.54
CA SER A 279 95.55 14.87 24.46
C SER A 279 96.00 16.35 24.59
N GLN A 280 96.37 16.81 25.79
CA GLN A 280 96.75 18.20 26.04
C GLN A 280 98.24 18.48 25.73
N VAL A 281 98.58 18.81 24.47
CA VAL A 281 99.85 19.51 24.14
C VAL A 281 99.69 20.53 22.98
N ASP A 282 98.53 20.63 22.32
CA ASP A 282 98.37 21.43 21.08
C ASP A 282 97.17 22.39 21.13
N GLN A 283 97.40 23.67 20.83
CA GLN A 283 96.44 24.77 20.99
C GLN A 283 95.25 24.69 20.01
N GLY A 284 95.44 24.04 18.85
CA GLY A 284 94.34 23.74 17.92
C GLY A 284 93.38 22.65 18.44
N LYS A 285 93.87 21.72 19.27
CA LYS A 285 93.02 20.69 19.90
C LYS A 285 92.19 21.24 21.04
N LEU A 286 92.65 22.32 21.69
CA LEU A 286 91.91 23.00 22.75
C LEU A 286 90.65 23.70 22.21
N THR A 287 90.76 24.38 21.07
CA THR A 287 89.61 25.04 20.41
C THR A 287 88.58 24.02 19.89
N GLN A 288 89.05 22.88 19.37
CA GLN A 288 88.17 21.76 19.02
C GLN A 288 87.43 21.21 20.25
N CYS A 289 88.14 21.06 21.37
CA CYS A 289 87.56 20.56 22.63
C CYS A 289 86.47 21.50 23.19
N GLU A 290 86.65 22.81 23.08
CA GLU A 290 85.63 23.81 23.47
C GLU A 290 84.40 23.76 22.55
N ALA A 291 84.60 23.57 21.25
CA ALA A 291 83.51 23.38 20.29
C ALA A 291 82.73 22.08 20.55
N ASP A 292 83.43 20.98 20.82
CA ASP A 292 82.83 19.68 21.13
C ASP A 292 82.06 19.73 22.47
N LYS A 293 82.57 20.45 23.47
CA LYS A 293 81.86 20.69 24.74
C LYS A 293 80.56 21.48 24.53
N LEU A 294 80.59 22.51 23.68
CA LEU A 294 79.39 23.30 23.34
C LEU A 294 78.37 22.46 22.57
N ALA A 295 78.84 21.60 21.65
CA ALA A 295 78.01 20.66 20.91
C ALA A 295 77.34 19.63 21.84
N LEU A 296 78.07 19.12 22.84
CA LEU A 296 77.53 18.20 23.86
C LEU A 296 76.43 18.87 24.69
N THR A 297 76.63 20.09 25.19
CA THR A 297 75.59 20.80 25.95
C THR A 297 74.34 21.08 25.12
N LYS A 298 74.52 21.38 23.83
CA LYS A 298 73.39 21.58 22.91
C LYS A 298 72.63 20.27 22.66
N ALA A 299 73.35 19.16 22.46
CA ALA A 299 72.75 17.84 22.29
C ALA A 299 71.99 17.40 23.56
N GLU A 300 72.51 17.69 24.75
CA GLU A 300 71.83 17.41 26.03
C GLU A 300 70.54 18.23 26.19
N GLU A 301 70.55 19.52 25.85
CA GLU A 301 69.35 20.37 25.85
C GLU A 301 68.30 19.89 24.84
N ASP A 302 68.71 19.55 23.62
CA ASP A 302 67.80 19.03 22.60
C ASP A 302 67.23 17.65 23.02
N CYS A 303 68.01 16.79 23.68
CA CYS A 303 67.52 15.52 24.23
C CYS A 303 66.49 15.74 25.35
N ARG A 304 66.71 16.73 26.24
CA ARG A 304 65.73 17.11 27.26
C ARG A 304 64.43 17.62 26.64
N ARG A 305 64.51 18.45 25.59
CA ARG A 305 63.32 18.97 24.90
C ARG A 305 62.50 17.84 24.28
N HIS A 306 63.14 16.93 23.54
CA HIS A 306 62.47 15.77 22.96
C HIS A 306 61.88 14.85 24.05
N SER A 307 62.59 14.64 25.16
CA SER A 307 62.04 13.84 26.26
C SER A 307 60.78 14.45 26.88
N ALA A 308 60.69 15.78 26.96
CA ALA A 308 59.50 16.46 27.46
C ALA A 308 58.32 16.35 26.48
N GLU A 309 58.57 16.54 25.18
CA GLU A 309 57.56 16.36 24.11
C GLU A 309 57.00 14.92 24.10
N VAL A 310 57.85 13.93 24.34
CA VAL A 310 57.47 12.52 24.43
C VAL A 310 56.56 12.25 25.63
N GLU A 311 56.86 12.82 26.80
CA GLU A 311 56.02 12.64 27.98
C GLU A 311 54.66 13.33 27.82
N GLU A 312 54.60 14.48 27.13
CA GLU A 312 53.34 15.13 26.79
C GLU A 312 52.52 14.30 25.80
N LYS A 313 53.13 13.78 24.73
CA LYS A 313 52.46 12.85 23.80
C LYS A 313 51.94 11.59 24.49
N LYS A 314 52.69 11.03 25.44
CA LYS A 314 52.22 9.89 26.25
C LYS A 314 51.03 10.25 27.13
N LYS A 315 51.00 11.46 27.67
CA LYS A 315 49.86 11.95 28.44
C LYS A 315 48.63 12.08 27.56
N GLN A 316 48.76 12.70 26.39
CA GLN A 316 47.69 12.81 25.40
C GLN A 316 47.13 11.43 25.02
N CYS A 317 47.99 10.47 24.66
CA CYS A 317 47.51 9.14 24.25
C CYS A 317 46.81 8.36 25.40
N ARG A 318 47.12 8.64 26.67
CA ARG A 318 46.36 8.09 27.81
C ARG A 318 44.97 8.73 27.94
N GLU A 319 44.87 10.02 27.70
CA GLU A 319 43.59 10.74 27.70
C GLU A 319 42.70 10.26 26.55
N ASP A 320 43.27 10.11 25.35
CA ASP A 320 42.57 9.58 24.17
C ASP A 320 42.12 8.13 24.38
N GLN A 321 42.96 7.28 24.99
CA GLN A 321 42.57 5.92 25.35
C GLN A 321 41.37 5.89 26.31
N HIS A 322 41.37 6.74 27.33
CA HIS A 322 40.25 6.82 28.28
C HIS A 322 38.97 7.34 27.60
N ALA A 323 39.09 8.31 26.68
CA ALA A 323 37.98 8.80 25.88
C ALA A 323 37.38 7.68 25.01
N CYS A 324 38.22 6.91 24.31
CA CYS A 324 37.81 5.77 23.49
C CYS A 324 37.11 4.68 24.31
N GLU A 325 37.63 4.33 25.50
CA GLU A 325 36.99 3.36 26.40
C GLU A 325 35.61 3.84 26.88
N THR A 326 35.48 5.15 27.15
CA THR A 326 34.21 5.78 27.54
C THR A 326 33.21 5.74 26.39
N GLU A 327 33.64 6.09 25.17
CA GLU A 327 32.79 6.05 23.97
C GLU A 327 32.32 4.64 23.65
N LYS A 328 33.21 3.64 23.75
CA LYS A 328 32.86 2.23 23.61
C LYS A 328 31.81 1.79 24.63
N GLY A 329 31.91 2.27 25.88
CA GLY A 329 30.91 2.03 26.91
C GLY A 329 29.54 2.62 26.54
N ASN A 330 29.52 3.87 26.05
CA ASN A 330 28.31 4.54 25.60
C ASN A 330 27.65 3.85 24.40
N LEU A 331 28.45 3.45 23.40
CA LEU A 331 27.98 2.68 22.25
C LEU A 331 27.36 1.34 22.66
N ASN A 332 27.97 0.64 23.63
CA ASN A 332 27.43 -0.61 24.13
C ASN A 332 26.08 -0.42 24.85
N MET A 333 25.91 0.66 25.62
CA MET A 333 24.63 1.01 26.23
C MET A 333 23.57 1.37 25.18
N GLN A 334 23.92 2.15 24.15
CA GLN A 334 23.01 2.47 23.04
C GLN A 334 22.58 1.22 22.28
N LYS A 335 23.51 0.29 22.03
CA LYS A 335 23.22 -1.01 21.41
C LYS A 335 22.21 -1.80 22.24
N GLN A 336 22.44 -1.92 23.54
CA GLN A 336 21.53 -2.64 24.44
C GLN A 336 20.14 -1.98 24.49
N GLN A 337 20.08 -0.64 24.48
CA GLN A 337 18.81 0.08 24.39
C GLN A 337 18.07 -0.24 23.08
N CYS A 338 18.78 -0.24 21.94
CA CYS A 338 18.20 -0.56 20.64
C CYS A 338 17.67 -2.01 20.59
N GLU A 339 18.38 -2.98 21.19
CA GLU A 339 17.92 -4.37 21.29
C GLU A 339 16.66 -4.50 22.15
N ASN A 340 16.57 -3.74 23.24
CA ASN A 340 15.37 -3.67 24.08
C ASN A 340 14.19 -3.06 23.33
N ASP A 341 14.40 -1.93 22.63
CA ASP A 341 13.37 -1.25 21.84
C ASP A 341 12.85 -2.14 20.71
N LYS A 342 13.76 -2.87 20.02
CA LYS A 342 13.40 -3.86 19.00
C LYS A 342 12.52 -4.98 19.59
N SER A 343 12.86 -5.47 20.78
CA SER A 343 12.09 -6.51 21.45
C SER A 343 10.71 -6.00 21.88
N GLN A 344 10.61 -4.77 22.34
CA GLN A 344 9.34 -4.12 22.67
C GLN A 344 8.45 -3.95 21.43
N LEU A 345 9.01 -3.44 20.33
CA LEU A 345 8.27 -3.28 19.07
C LEU A 345 7.74 -4.62 18.54
N ASN A 346 8.50 -5.71 18.68
CA ASN A 346 8.04 -7.04 18.29
C ASN A 346 6.86 -7.53 19.14
N MET A 347 6.86 -7.25 20.45
CA MET A 347 5.70 -7.57 21.31
C MET A 347 4.47 -6.74 20.94
N ASP A 348 4.65 -5.44 20.68
CA ASP A 348 3.56 -4.55 20.26
C ASP A 348 2.96 -4.98 18.92
N LEU A 349 3.81 -5.40 17.97
CA LEU A 349 3.38 -5.93 16.66
C LEU A 349 2.58 -7.23 16.83
N THR A 350 3.03 -8.13 17.71
CA THR A 350 2.30 -9.38 18.03
C THR A 350 0.92 -9.07 18.63
N HIS A 351 0.85 -8.16 19.60
CA HIS A 351 -0.42 -7.73 20.19
C HIS A 351 -1.36 -7.11 19.16
N LYS A 352 -0.83 -6.33 18.21
CA LYS A 352 -1.64 -5.73 17.13
C LYS A 352 -2.17 -6.77 16.16
N ASN A 353 -1.40 -7.82 15.86
CA ASN A 353 -1.89 -8.95 15.05
C ASN A 353 -3.03 -9.69 15.76
N ASP A 354 -2.91 -9.96 17.05
CA ASP A 354 -3.98 -10.59 17.84
C ASP A 354 -5.27 -9.75 17.84
N GLU A 355 -5.14 -8.41 17.90
CA GLU A 355 -6.25 -7.47 17.80
C GLU A 355 -6.93 -7.52 16.41
N ILE A 356 -6.13 -7.60 15.33
CA ILE A 356 -6.62 -7.75 13.96
C ILE A 356 -7.39 -9.07 13.80
N ASP A 357 -6.86 -10.18 14.31
CA ASP A 357 -7.52 -11.48 14.23
C ASP A 357 -8.85 -11.50 14.98
N ALA A 358 -8.90 -10.87 16.16
CA ALA A 358 -10.13 -10.72 16.92
C ALA A 358 -11.19 -9.89 16.15
N LEU A 359 -10.78 -8.79 15.50
CA LEU A 359 -11.66 -7.97 14.67
C LEU A 359 -12.17 -8.71 13.44
N ASN A 360 -11.31 -9.46 12.74
CA ASN A 360 -11.69 -10.29 11.59
C ASN A 360 -12.73 -11.36 11.97
N SER A 361 -12.60 -11.96 13.16
CA SER A 361 -13.61 -12.88 13.69
C SER A 361 -14.96 -12.20 13.94
N GLN A 362 -14.96 -10.94 14.40
CA GLN A 362 -16.19 -10.16 14.59
C GLN A 362 -16.86 -9.81 13.26
N ILE A 363 -16.08 -9.38 12.25
CA ILE A 363 -16.58 -9.07 10.90
C ILE A 363 -17.26 -10.30 10.30
N THR A 364 -16.61 -11.47 10.38
CA THR A 364 -17.17 -12.74 9.89
C THR A 364 -18.52 -13.05 10.55
N THR A 365 -18.62 -12.82 11.86
CA THR A 365 -19.87 -13.03 12.61
C THR A 365 -20.97 -12.05 12.19
N LEU A 366 -20.63 -10.78 11.94
CA LEU A 366 -21.58 -9.76 11.49
C LEU A 366 -22.09 -10.04 10.08
N ASN A 367 -21.21 -10.47 9.17
CA ASN A 367 -21.60 -10.87 7.81
C ASN A 367 -22.59 -12.05 7.85
N GLY A 368 -22.33 -13.07 8.69
CA GLY A 368 -23.28 -14.17 8.86
C GLY A 368 -24.64 -13.73 9.40
N LYS A 369 -24.69 -12.72 10.29
CA LYS A 369 -25.95 -12.13 10.76
C LYS A 369 -26.67 -11.33 9.66
N LEU A 370 -25.93 -10.60 8.83
CA LEU A 370 -26.48 -9.84 7.71
C LEU A 370 -27.09 -10.77 6.67
N ASP A 371 -26.41 -11.87 6.32
CA ASP A 371 -26.94 -12.89 5.40
C ASP A 371 -28.23 -13.52 5.93
N ALA A 372 -28.28 -13.85 7.22
CA ALA A 372 -29.49 -14.38 7.85
C ALA A 372 -30.66 -13.36 7.85
N LEU A 373 -30.36 -12.08 8.04
CA LEU A 373 -31.35 -11.01 7.96
C LEU A 373 -31.86 -10.84 6.52
N GLN A 374 -30.97 -10.87 5.52
CA GLN A 374 -31.33 -10.78 4.12
C GLN A 374 -32.23 -11.95 3.71
N GLN A 375 -31.89 -13.18 4.10
CA GLN A 375 -32.74 -14.36 3.86
C GLN A 375 -34.12 -14.21 4.51
N SER A 376 -34.19 -13.64 5.72
CA SER A 376 -35.46 -13.39 6.40
C SER A 376 -36.30 -12.31 5.69
N TYR A 377 -35.64 -11.27 5.19
CA TYR A 377 -36.28 -10.22 4.39
C TYR A 377 -36.82 -10.78 3.08
N ASP A 378 -36.03 -11.56 2.33
CA ASP A 378 -36.45 -12.17 1.08
C ASP A 378 -37.64 -13.11 1.29
N ALA A 379 -37.63 -13.90 2.37
CA ALA A 379 -38.75 -14.76 2.74
C ALA A 379 -40.02 -13.95 3.05
N LEU A 380 -39.88 -12.82 3.76
CA LEU A 380 -40.99 -11.93 4.07
C LEU A 380 -41.51 -11.21 2.81
N ASP A 381 -40.62 -10.80 1.91
CA ASP A 381 -40.96 -10.18 0.63
C ASP A 381 -41.77 -11.15 -0.22
N VAL A 382 -41.32 -12.40 -0.34
CA VAL A 382 -42.08 -13.47 -1.02
C VAL A 382 -43.46 -13.68 -0.37
N ALA A 383 -43.53 -13.68 0.97
CA ALA A 383 -44.79 -13.85 1.69
C ALA A 383 -45.77 -12.67 1.49
N CYS A 384 -45.26 -11.43 1.43
CA CYS A 384 -46.07 -10.21 1.31
C CYS A 384 -46.44 -9.89 -0.14
N ASN A 385 -45.49 -10.02 -1.06
CA ASN A 385 -45.55 -9.50 -2.43
C ASN A 385 -45.67 -10.58 -3.50
N GLY A 386 -45.50 -11.87 -3.13
CA GLY A 386 -45.51 -12.98 -4.07
C GLY A 386 -44.13 -13.26 -4.69
N GLU A 387 -44.01 -14.39 -5.37
CA GLU A 387 -42.75 -14.86 -5.98
C GLU A 387 -42.39 -14.05 -7.24
N GLY A 388 -41.64 -12.95 -7.09
CA GLY A 388 -40.79 -12.35 -8.13
C GLY A 388 -41.34 -12.27 -9.57
N PRO A 389 -40.47 -12.17 -10.59
CA PRO A 389 -40.88 -12.03 -11.99
C PRO A 389 -41.57 -13.28 -12.59
N ASN A 390 -41.75 -14.36 -11.82
CA ASN A 390 -42.25 -15.66 -12.31
C ASN A 390 -43.59 -16.11 -11.70
N GLY A 391 -44.38 -15.21 -11.10
CA GLY A 391 -45.84 -15.36 -11.22
C GLY A 391 -46.65 -15.55 -9.94
N LYS A 392 -46.62 -14.56 -9.04
CA LYS A 392 -47.81 -14.19 -8.27
C LYS A 392 -47.98 -12.68 -8.31
N CYS A 393 -48.96 -12.20 -9.08
CA CYS A 393 -49.30 -10.78 -9.15
C CYS A 393 -49.53 -10.20 -7.75
N ARG A 394 -49.15 -8.94 -7.54
CA ARG A 394 -49.46 -8.19 -6.31
C ARG A 394 -50.99 -8.11 -6.17
N THR A 395 -51.61 -9.02 -5.42
CA THR A 395 -53.06 -9.04 -5.22
C THR A 395 -53.51 -8.29 -3.97
N ASN A 396 -52.57 -7.83 -3.13
CA ASN A 396 -52.85 -7.35 -1.76
C ASN A 396 -52.42 -5.89 -1.47
N LEU A 397 -51.57 -5.26 -2.28
CA LEU A 397 -51.08 -3.89 -2.08
C LEU A 397 -51.48 -2.99 -3.26
N PHE A 398 -52.06 -1.82 -2.95
CA PHE A 398 -52.73 -0.95 -3.92
C PHE A 398 -52.54 0.52 -3.58
N ASP A 399 -51.29 0.97 -3.53
CA ASP A 399 -51.02 2.36 -3.93
C ASP A 399 -50.80 2.35 -5.43
N ALA A 400 -51.44 3.27 -6.14
CA ALA A 400 -51.34 3.37 -7.60
C ALA A 400 -49.89 3.71 -8.00
N GLU A 401 -49.13 2.72 -8.44
CA GLU A 401 -47.79 2.94 -8.99
C GLU A 401 -47.89 3.39 -10.47
N PRO A 402 -46.97 4.24 -10.97
CA PRO A 402 -46.97 4.71 -12.36
C PRO A 402 -46.71 3.63 -13.42
N ARG A 403 -46.33 2.41 -13.01
CA ARG A 403 -45.91 1.33 -13.91
C ARG A 403 -46.90 0.18 -13.88
N ASP A 404 -47.53 -0.09 -15.02
CA ASP A 404 -48.21 -1.36 -15.28
C ASP A 404 -47.14 -2.45 -15.43
N ASP A 405 -47.01 -3.33 -14.45
CA ASP A 405 -46.13 -4.51 -14.48
C ASP A 405 -46.65 -5.62 -15.44
N GLN A 406 -47.76 -5.36 -16.13
CA GLN A 406 -48.43 -6.24 -17.09
C GLN A 406 -48.85 -7.61 -16.52
N CYS A 407 -49.07 -7.68 -15.21
CA CYS A 407 -49.33 -8.96 -14.57
C CYS A 407 -50.64 -9.61 -15.08
N ILE A 408 -50.62 -10.93 -15.26
CA ILE A 408 -51.77 -11.72 -15.72
C ILE A 408 -52.22 -12.63 -14.59
N ILE A 409 -53.47 -12.48 -14.14
CA ILE A 409 -54.08 -13.41 -13.18
C ILE A 409 -55.02 -14.38 -13.88
N ALA A 410 -55.03 -15.62 -13.40
CA ALA A 410 -56.08 -16.59 -13.72
C ALA A 410 -57.21 -16.47 -12.69
N ALA A 411 -58.45 -16.38 -13.17
CA ALA A 411 -59.64 -16.38 -12.34
C ALA A 411 -60.71 -17.23 -13.02
N GLY A 412 -61.11 -18.34 -12.39
CA GLY A 412 -61.91 -19.37 -13.07
C GLY A 412 -61.16 -19.93 -14.29
N ASN A 413 -61.84 -19.99 -15.44
CA ASN A 413 -61.26 -20.44 -16.72
C ASN A 413 -60.72 -19.29 -17.59
N GLU A 414 -60.69 -18.07 -17.05
CA GLU A 414 -60.37 -16.85 -17.78
C GLU A 414 -59.05 -16.25 -17.27
N LYS A 415 -58.36 -15.49 -18.13
CA LYS A 415 -57.14 -14.77 -17.79
C LYS A 415 -57.37 -13.28 -17.90
N PHE A 416 -56.99 -12.53 -16.88
CA PHE A 416 -57.13 -11.08 -16.86
C PHE A 416 -55.76 -10.42 -16.75
N LYS A 417 -55.48 -9.47 -17.63
CA LYS A 417 -54.37 -8.54 -17.50
C LYS A 417 -54.75 -7.48 -16.47
N ILE A 418 -53.90 -7.27 -15.46
CA ILE A 418 -54.09 -6.25 -14.43
C ILE A 418 -53.50 -4.94 -14.94
N HIS A 419 -54.26 -3.87 -14.72
CA HIS A 419 -53.82 -2.49 -14.90
C HIS A 419 -53.84 -1.80 -13.54
N TYR A 420 -52.64 -1.49 -13.04
CA TYR A 420 -52.37 -0.91 -11.72
C TYR A 420 -52.43 0.62 -11.73
N GLY A 421 -52.24 1.21 -12.91
CA GLY A 421 -52.43 2.63 -13.14
C GLY A 421 -53.23 2.88 -14.42
N LYS A 422 -54.31 3.65 -14.28
CA LYS A 422 -54.98 4.39 -15.37
C LYS A 422 -55.75 3.54 -16.38
N LEU A 423 -56.97 3.22 -15.98
CA LEU A 423 -58.05 2.99 -16.92
C LEU A 423 -59.16 4.00 -16.58
N ASP A 424 -59.21 5.12 -17.29
CA ASP A 424 -60.47 5.87 -17.32
C ASP A 424 -61.45 5.06 -18.15
N ASP A 425 -62.49 4.61 -17.48
CA ASP A 425 -63.52 3.81 -18.10
C ASP A 425 -64.86 4.48 -17.86
N PRO A 426 -65.21 5.52 -18.64
CA PRO A 426 -66.34 6.41 -18.36
C PRO A 426 -67.72 5.73 -18.49
N GLY A 427 -67.78 4.47 -18.95
CA GLY A 427 -69.02 3.71 -19.03
C GLY A 427 -69.64 3.35 -17.66
N PRO A 428 -70.96 3.12 -17.56
CA PRO A 428 -71.57 2.53 -16.38
C PRO A 428 -71.28 1.02 -16.28
N ALA A 429 -71.28 0.47 -15.06
CA ALA A 429 -71.21 -0.98 -14.86
C ALA A 429 -72.50 -1.66 -15.34
N ASP A 430 -72.48 -2.26 -16.54
CA ASP A 430 -73.68 -2.84 -17.16
C ASP A 430 -73.96 -4.29 -16.74
N LEU A 431 -73.02 -4.92 -16.03
CA LEU A 431 -73.17 -6.28 -15.48
C LEU A 431 -73.39 -6.30 -13.96
N GLY A 432 -73.52 -5.11 -13.35
CA GLY A 432 -73.78 -4.93 -11.93
C GLY A 432 -72.53 -4.70 -11.08
N THR A 433 -72.76 -4.48 -9.79
CA THR A 433 -71.74 -4.05 -8.81
C THR A 433 -71.72 -4.94 -7.56
N PRO A 434 -71.52 -6.27 -7.68
CA PRO A 434 -71.50 -7.14 -6.51
C PRO A 434 -70.37 -6.78 -5.54
N ARG A 435 -70.55 -7.04 -4.24
CA ARG A 435 -69.44 -6.92 -3.28
C ARG A 435 -68.39 -8.01 -3.51
N ALA A 436 -67.11 -7.66 -3.40
CA ALA A 436 -65.97 -8.57 -3.49
C ALA A 436 -64.93 -8.25 -2.41
N ASN A 437 -64.45 -9.26 -1.70
CA ASN A 437 -63.53 -9.09 -0.58
C ASN A 437 -62.07 -8.83 -0.98
N SER A 438 -61.73 -9.03 -2.24
CA SER A 438 -60.41 -8.80 -2.81
C SER A 438 -60.52 -8.57 -4.31
N PHE A 439 -59.45 -8.05 -4.92
CA PHE A 439 -59.33 -7.91 -6.38
C PHE A 439 -59.51 -9.26 -7.08
N LYS A 440 -58.87 -10.34 -6.57
CA LYS A 440 -59.02 -11.70 -7.10
C LYS A 440 -60.47 -12.18 -7.04
N HIS A 441 -61.16 -11.94 -5.93
CA HIS A 441 -62.58 -12.31 -5.80
C HIS A 441 -63.46 -11.52 -6.80
N CYS A 442 -63.13 -10.26 -7.10
CA CYS A 442 -63.80 -9.49 -8.15
C CYS A 442 -63.55 -10.08 -9.54
N ALA A 443 -62.30 -10.47 -9.85
CA ALA A 443 -61.94 -11.17 -11.07
C ALA A 443 -62.71 -12.49 -11.24
N GLU A 444 -62.79 -13.30 -10.18
CA GLU A 444 -63.54 -14.56 -10.17
C GLU A 444 -65.04 -14.34 -10.41
N LYS A 445 -65.62 -13.27 -9.86
CA LYS A 445 -67.02 -12.92 -10.12
C LYS A 445 -67.25 -12.53 -11.58
N CYS A 446 -66.33 -11.77 -12.17
CA CYS A 446 -66.37 -11.43 -13.59
C CYS A 446 -66.25 -12.69 -14.46
N ALA A 447 -65.25 -13.53 -14.21
CA ALA A 447 -65.03 -14.79 -14.95
C ALA A 447 -66.24 -15.73 -14.93
N ASN A 448 -66.94 -15.81 -13.79
CA ASN A 448 -68.09 -16.69 -13.58
C ASN A 448 -69.44 -16.01 -13.87
N TYR A 449 -69.46 -14.81 -14.45
CA TYR A 449 -70.70 -14.10 -14.74
C TYR A 449 -71.51 -14.85 -15.82
N LYS A 450 -72.71 -15.31 -15.47
CA LYS A 450 -73.60 -16.13 -16.33
C LYS A 450 -74.72 -15.34 -17.03
N GLY A 451 -74.65 -14.01 -17.06
CA GLY A 451 -75.67 -13.19 -17.72
C GLY A 451 -75.61 -13.28 -19.24
N ALA A 452 -76.54 -12.60 -19.92
CA ALA A 452 -76.66 -12.62 -21.39
C ALA A 452 -75.43 -12.06 -22.14
N LYS A 453 -74.56 -11.32 -21.44
CA LYS A 453 -73.29 -10.81 -21.98
C LYS A 453 -72.11 -11.28 -21.12
N LYS A 454 -70.98 -11.61 -21.75
CA LYS A 454 -69.74 -12.02 -21.07
C LYS A 454 -69.13 -10.82 -20.33
N CYS A 455 -68.62 -11.03 -19.12
CA CYS A 455 -67.82 -10.01 -18.43
C CYS A 455 -66.40 -10.00 -19.02
N VAL A 456 -65.99 -8.86 -19.57
CA VAL A 456 -64.68 -8.69 -20.21
C VAL A 456 -63.78 -7.74 -19.43
N ARG A 457 -64.33 -7.03 -18.44
CA ARG A 457 -63.59 -6.05 -17.64
C ARG A 457 -64.21 -5.90 -16.26
N PHE A 458 -63.36 -5.66 -15.27
CA PHE A 458 -63.81 -5.33 -13.93
C PHE A 458 -62.94 -4.26 -13.28
N MET A 459 -63.53 -3.55 -12.32
CA MET A 459 -62.84 -2.60 -11.46
C MET A 459 -63.20 -2.88 -10.01
N TRP A 460 -62.21 -2.91 -9.13
CA TRP A 460 -62.43 -3.16 -7.71
C TRP A 460 -62.05 -1.93 -6.89
N LYS A 461 -63.02 -1.39 -6.14
CA LYS A 461 -62.82 -0.25 -5.26
C LYS A 461 -62.48 -0.72 -3.86
N LYS A 462 -61.30 -0.35 -3.38
CA LYS A 462 -60.82 -0.66 -2.01
C LYS A 462 -61.28 0.38 -0.98
N ASP A 463 -61.51 1.62 -1.39
CA ASP A 463 -61.81 2.72 -0.48
C ASP A 463 -63.27 2.73 0.00
N GLY A 464 -63.44 2.55 1.32
CA GLY A 464 -64.71 2.62 2.05
C GLY A 464 -65.26 1.27 2.51
N THR A 465 -66.42 1.28 3.17
CA THR A 465 -67.17 0.05 3.53
C THR A 465 -67.75 -0.67 2.32
N ASP A 466 -67.75 -0.01 1.15
CA ASP A 466 -68.29 -0.54 -0.08
C ASP A 466 -67.19 -1.16 -0.95
N ARG A 467 -66.90 -2.43 -0.65
CA ARG A 467 -65.99 -3.28 -1.43
C ARG A 467 -66.62 -3.71 -2.75
N ALA A 468 -67.02 -2.73 -3.57
CA ALA A 468 -67.76 -2.96 -4.80
C ALA A 468 -66.87 -3.44 -5.94
N CYS A 469 -67.37 -4.42 -6.69
CA CYS A 469 -66.78 -4.96 -7.91
C CYS A 469 -67.62 -4.52 -9.10
N TYR A 470 -67.15 -3.55 -9.86
CA TYR A 470 -67.86 -3.02 -11.03
C TYR A 470 -67.52 -3.89 -12.24
N MET A 471 -68.48 -4.62 -12.78
CA MET A 471 -68.28 -5.56 -13.90
C MET A 471 -68.90 -5.02 -15.19
N ARG A 472 -68.27 -5.30 -16.33
CA ARG A 472 -68.69 -4.78 -17.65
C ARG A 472 -68.60 -5.81 -18.76
N SER A 473 -69.50 -5.66 -19.73
CA SER A 473 -69.53 -6.50 -20.94
C SER A 473 -68.78 -5.93 -22.14
N THR A 474 -68.35 -4.68 -22.05
CA THR A 474 -67.60 -3.99 -23.11
C THR A 474 -66.34 -3.34 -22.54
N GLY A 475 -65.35 -3.13 -23.41
CA GLY A 475 -64.16 -2.32 -23.12
C GLY A 475 -63.81 -1.52 -24.37
N MET A 476 -64.00 -0.21 -24.34
CA MET A 476 -63.41 0.65 -25.37
C MET A 476 -61.91 0.84 -25.07
N GLY A 477 -61.15 1.21 -26.11
CA GLY A 477 -59.69 1.34 -26.06
C GLY A 477 -59.18 2.10 -24.84
N VAL A 478 -57.96 1.76 -24.42
CA VAL A 478 -57.28 2.31 -23.25
C VAL A 478 -57.17 3.83 -23.41
N ILE A 479 -57.91 4.61 -22.62
CA ILE A 479 -57.71 6.06 -22.51
C ILE A 479 -56.92 6.28 -21.20
N PRO A 480 -55.63 6.68 -21.29
CA PRO A 480 -54.86 7.03 -20.11
C PRO A 480 -55.40 8.35 -19.54
N THR A 481 -55.82 8.39 -18.28
CA THR A 481 -56.04 9.65 -17.56
C THR A 481 -55.15 9.76 -16.34
N GLU A 482 -54.86 10.99 -15.92
CA GLU A 482 -53.71 11.25 -15.07
C GLU A 482 -53.81 10.77 -13.62
N SER A 483 -54.98 10.35 -13.14
CA SER A 483 -55.12 9.81 -11.77
C SER A 483 -56.43 9.06 -11.57
N SER A 484 -56.35 7.79 -11.16
CA SER A 484 -57.51 7.01 -10.73
C SER A 484 -57.14 6.20 -9.47
N PRO A 485 -57.95 6.21 -8.39
CA PRO A 485 -57.70 5.46 -7.16
C PRO A 485 -58.10 3.97 -7.26
N PHE A 486 -58.27 3.43 -8.47
CA PHE A 486 -58.83 2.09 -8.69
C PHE A 486 -57.88 1.20 -9.50
N SER A 487 -57.86 -0.08 -9.14
CA SER A 487 -57.24 -1.13 -9.96
C SER A 487 -58.30 -1.83 -10.80
N SER A 488 -57.90 -2.27 -12.00
CA SER A 488 -58.81 -2.90 -12.96
C SER A 488 -58.18 -4.10 -13.66
N GLY A 489 -59.02 -5.01 -14.12
CA GLY A 489 -58.61 -6.17 -14.90
C GLY A 489 -59.36 -6.23 -16.22
N GLN A 490 -58.63 -6.53 -17.30
CA GLN A 490 -59.18 -6.74 -18.63
C GLN A 490 -58.95 -8.18 -19.07
N LEU A 491 -59.99 -8.81 -19.59
CA LEU A 491 -59.93 -10.17 -20.13
C LEU A 491 -58.99 -10.23 -21.35
N LEU A 492 -58.12 -11.26 -21.38
CA LEU A 492 -57.19 -11.54 -22.47
C LEU A 492 -57.79 -12.41 -23.58
#